data_AF-A0A0H4BAI6-F1
#
_entry.id   AF-A0A0H4BAI6-F1
#
_cell.length_a   1.000
_cell.length_b   1.000
_cell.length_c   1.000
_cell.angle_alpha   90.00
_cell.angle_beta   90.00
_cell.angle_gamma   90.00
#
_symmetry.space_group_name_H-M   'P 1'
#
loop_
_entity.id
_entity.type
_entity.pdbx_description
1 polymer ?
#
loop_
_entity_poly.entity_id
_entity_poly.type
_entity_poly.pdbx_seq_one_letter_code
_entity_poly.pdbx_strand_id
1 'polypeptide(L)' 'MSAAQVKNLQRRLDNLAREAETELNRACGHELWQSVGFDAFDGIKDIDRRASANYYYGQWQTVRELQDVLG' A
#
# COMPACT_ATOMS: atom_id res chain seq x y z
N MET A 1 9.18 -10.71 20.81
CA MET A 1 9.71 -11.34 19.57
C MET A 1 11.23 -11.27 19.59
N SER A 2 11.93 -12.24 19.02
CA SER A 2 13.38 -12.16 18.85
C SER A 2 13.74 -11.13 17.78
N ALA A 3 14.96 -10.58 17.83
CA ALA A 3 15.46 -9.64 16.82
C ALA A 3 15.40 -10.23 15.40
N ALA A 4 15.62 -11.54 15.26
CA ALA A 4 15.50 -12.23 13.98
C ALA A 4 14.06 -12.29 13.46
N GLN A 5 13.08 -12.46 14.35
CA GLN A 5 11.65 -12.45 13.99
C GLN A 5 11.21 -11.05 13.51
N VAL A 6 11.63 -10.00 14.20
CA VAL A 6 11.32 -8.60 13.81
C VAL A 6 11.91 -8.29 12.44
N LYS A 7 13.18 -8.59 12.20
CA LYS A 7 13.82 -8.40 10.88
C LYS A 7 13.11 -9.18 9.76
N ASN A 8 12.68 -10.41 10.05
CA ASN A 8 11.96 -11.20 9.05
C ASN A 8 10.59 -10.60 8.74
N LEU A 9 9.90 -10.07 9.76
CA LEU A 9 8.61 -9.41 9.61
C LEU A 9 8.74 -8.10 8.82
N GLN A 10 9.71 -7.23 9.16
CA GLN A 10 10.02 -6.01 8.40
C GLN A 10 10.22 -6.32 6.92
N ARG A 11 11.03 -7.33 6.58
CA ARG A 11 11.23 -7.74 5.18
C ARG A 11 9.95 -8.18 4.47
N ARG A 12 9.03 -8.84 5.18
CA ARG A 12 7.73 -9.25 4.60
C ARG A 12 6.82 -8.04 4.40
N LEU A 13 6.80 -7.12 5.35
CA LEU A 13 6.09 -5.85 5.24
C LEU A 13 6.61 -5.04 4.04
N ASP A 14 7.92 -4.95 3.84
CA ASP A 14 8.52 -4.29 2.67
C ASP A 14 8.11 -4.94 1.34
N ASN A 15 7.91 -6.25 1.32
CA ASN A 15 7.41 -6.95 0.12
C ASN A 15 5.94 -6.57 -0.15
N LEU A 16 5.11 -6.59 0.89
CA LEU A 16 3.68 -6.24 0.77
C LEU A 16 3.49 -4.77 0.38
N ALA A 17 4.28 -3.85 0.93
CA ALA A 17 4.25 -2.44 0.54
C ALA A 17 4.57 -2.27 -0.95
N ARG A 18 5.62 -2.93 -1.45
CA ARG A 18 6.01 -2.84 -2.87
C ARG A 18 4.98 -3.45 -3.82
N GLU A 19 4.35 -4.55 -3.42
CA GLU A 19 3.26 -5.16 -4.19
C GLU A 19 2.06 -4.21 -4.26
N ALA A 20 1.64 -3.66 -3.11
CA ALA A 20 0.55 -2.69 -3.06
C ALA A 20 0.86 -1.41 -3.87
N GLU A 21 2.08 -0.88 -3.79
CA GLU A 21 2.54 0.26 -4.60
C GLU A 21 2.46 -0.04 -6.11
N THR A 22 2.87 -1.23 -6.52
CA THR A 22 2.82 -1.67 -7.93
C THR A 22 1.38 -1.73 -8.44
N GLU A 23 0.49 -2.33 -7.66
CA GLU A 23 -0.92 -2.47 -8.05
C GLU A 23 -1.67 -1.14 -7.98
N LEU A 24 -1.32 -0.24 -7.05
CA LEU A 24 -1.84 1.12 -6.99
C LEU A 24 -1.44 1.93 -8.22
N ASN A 25 -0.16 1.87 -8.62
CA ASN A 25 0.32 2.51 -9.84
C ASN A 25 -0.41 1.98 -11.08
N ARG A 26 -0.70 0.68 -11.12
CA ARG A 26 -1.47 0.06 -12.20
C ARG A 26 -2.93 0.49 -12.22
N ALA A 27 -3.59 0.51 -11.06
CA ALA A 27 -5.00 0.86 -10.93
C ALA A 27 -5.24 2.35 -11.23
N CYS A 28 -4.36 3.23 -10.74
CA CYS A 28 -4.44 4.68 -10.94
C CYS A 28 -3.89 5.12 -12.30
N GLY A 29 -2.95 4.36 -12.88
CA GLY A 29 -2.22 4.75 -14.09
C GLY A 29 -1.19 5.88 -13.86
N HIS A 30 -0.96 6.28 -12.62
CA HIS A 30 -0.03 7.33 -12.20
C HIS A 30 0.33 7.17 -10.72
N GLU A 31 1.34 7.90 -10.25
CA GLU A 31 1.83 7.84 -8.85
C GLU A 31 1.25 8.94 -7.93
N LEU A 32 0.35 9.78 -8.43
CA LEU A 32 -0.22 10.92 -7.67
C LEU A 32 -0.85 10.51 -6.32
N TRP A 33 -1.33 9.27 -6.20
CA TRP A 33 -1.89 8.73 -4.97
C TRP A 33 -0.90 8.75 -3.80
N GLN A 34 0.41 8.75 -4.06
CA GLN A 34 1.44 8.81 -3.02
C GLN A 34 1.44 10.15 -2.28
N SER A 35 1.06 11.24 -2.96
CA SER A 35 1.02 12.59 -2.37
C SER A 35 -0.38 13.04 -1.98
N VAL A 36 -1.40 12.60 -2.71
CA VAL A 36 -2.81 13.00 -2.51
C VAL A 36 -3.53 12.03 -1.57
N GLY A 37 -3.03 10.79 -1.43
CA GLY A 37 -3.68 9.77 -0.61
C GLY A 37 -4.98 9.26 -1.23
N PHE A 38 -5.91 8.83 -0.37
CA PHE A 38 -7.19 8.20 -0.75
C PHE A 38 -8.01 9.04 -1.75
N ASP A 39 -7.96 10.37 -1.64
CA ASP A 39 -8.69 11.30 -2.50
C ASP A 39 -8.30 11.18 -3.99
N ALA A 40 -7.13 10.60 -4.30
CA ALA A 40 -6.71 10.33 -5.67
C ALA A 40 -7.64 9.35 -6.42
N PHE A 41 -8.46 8.58 -5.71
CA PHE A 41 -9.27 7.52 -6.30
C PHE A 41 -10.66 7.98 -6.76
N ASP A 42 -11.13 9.14 -6.31
CA ASP A 42 -12.45 9.68 -6.66
C ASP A 42 -12.61 9.91 -8.17
N GLY A 43 -11.50 10.21 -8.86
CA GLY A 43 -11.45 10.39 -10.31
C GLY A 43 -11.51 9.10 -11.14
N ILE A 44 -11.34 7.91 -10.53
CA ILE A 44 -11.25 6.64 -11.25
C ILE A 44 -12.65 6.18 -11.69
N LYS A 45 -13.03 6.42 -12.95
CA LYS A 45 -14.37 6.06 -13.46
C LYS A 45 -14.64 4.56 -13.52
N ASP A 46 -13.61 3.76 -13.81
CA ASP A 46 -13.68 2.31 -13.86
C ASP A 46 -13.83 1.74 -12.44
N ILE A 47 -14.95 1.06 -12.18
CA ILE A 47 -15.30 0.59 -10.84
C ILE A 47 -14.35 -0.50 -10.33
N ASP A 48 -13.87 -1.37 -11.22
CA ASP A 48 -12.98 -2.47 -10.86
C ASP A 48 -11.59 -1.94 -10.53
N ARG A 49 -11.12 -0.95 -11.30
CA ARG A 49 -9.88 -0.24 -10.98
C ARG A 49 -9.98 0.53 -9.67
N ARG A 50 -11.10 1.21 -9.41
CA ARG A 50 -11.29 1.94 -8.16
C ARG A 50 -11.34 1.00 -6.96
N ALA A 51 -12.06 -0.12 -7.07
CA ALA A 51 -12.08 -1.15 -6.05
C ALA A 51 -10.68 -1.71 -5.78
N SER A 52 -9.90 -1.97 -6.83
CA SER A 52 -8.51 -2.42 -6.70
C SER A 52 -7.64 -1.38 -6.01
N ALA A 53 -7.74 -0.10 -6.40
CA ALA A 53 -7.00 0.99 -5.78
C ALA A 53 -7.34 1.12 -4.27
N ASN A 54 -8.62 1.10 -3.92
CA ASN A 54 -9.06 1.14 -2.53
C ASN A 54 -8.50 -0.04 -1.70
N TYR A 55 -8.55 -1.25 -2.26
CA TYR A 55 -8.04 -2.44 -1.60
C TYR A 55 -6.53 -2.33 -1.33
N TYR A 56 -5.73 -2.07 -2.36
CA TYR A 56 -4.28 -2.00 -2.21
C TYR A 56 -3.82 -0.79 -1.39
N TYR A 57 -4.54 0.33 -1.43
CA TYR A 57 -4.25 1.47 -0.56
C TYR A 57 -4.45 1.12 0.92
N GLY A 58 -5.53 0.42 1.26
CA GLY A 58 -5.75 -0.08 2.62
C GLY A 58 -4.65 -1.05 3.07
N GLN A 59 -4.21 -1.96 2.19
CA GLN A 59 -3.07 -2.86 2.49
C GLN A 59 -1.78 -2.09 2.71
N TRP A 60 -1.47 -1.13 1.83
CA TRP A 60 -0.29 -0.27 1.94
C TRP A 60 -0.30 0.54 3.24
N GLN A 61 -1.43 1.16 3.59
CA GLN A 61 -1.57 1.92 4.83
C GLN A 61 -1.41 1.04 6.07
N THR A 62 -2.02 -0.15 6.08
CA THR A 62 -1.84 -1.14 7.17
C THR A 62 -0.36 -1.50 7.33
N VAL A 63 0.35 -1.72 6.22
CA VAL A 63 1.79 -2.02 6.27
C VAL A 63 2.58 -0.86 6.88
N ARG A 64 2.27 0.39 6.50
CA ARG A 64 2.94 1.58 7.05
C ARG A 64 2.70 1.71 8.55
N GLU A 65 1.46 1.52 9.01
CA GLU A 65 1.12 1.52 10.43
C GLU A 65 1.88 0.43 11.21
N LEU A 66 1.99 -0.77 10.64
CA LEU A 66 2.75 -1.86 11.25
C LEU A 66 4.26 -1.58 11.29
N GLN A 67 4.81 -0.99 10.23
CA GLN A 67 6.23 -0.60 10.18
C GLN A 67 6.55 0.48 11.21
N ASP A 68 5.67 1.48 11.37
CA ASP A 68 5.84 2.57 12.36
C ASP A 68 5.91 2.03 13.79
N VAL A 69 5.09 1.03 14.11
CA VAL A 69 5.10 0.35 15.42
C VAL A 69 6.36 -0.51 15.64
N LEU A 70 6.94 -1.06 14.58
CA LEU A 70 8.10 -1.96 14.67
C LEU A 70 9.45 -1.22 14.73
N GLY A 71 9.51 0.04 14.30
CA GLY A 71 10.75 0.81 14.14
C GLY A 71 11.70 0.21 13.12
#